data_AF-A0A151RGC2-F1
#
_entry.id   AF-A0A151RGC2-F1
#
_cell.length_a   1.000
_cell.length_b   1.000
_cell.length_c   1.000
_cell.angle_alpha   90.00
_cell.angle_beta   90.00
_cell.angle_gamma   90.00
#
_symmetry.space_group_name_H-M   'P 1'
#
loop_
_entity.id
_entity.type
_entity.pdbx_description
1 polymer ?
#
loop_
_entity_poly.entity_id
_entity_poly.type
_entity_poly.pdbx_seq_one_letter_code
_entity_poly.pdbx_strand_id
1 'polypeptide(L)'
;MLKRFGKSMADLKPHNILISDYARKSSHPEGMILLDVQIRSVKRTTMFIVTPSKANFNVLLGREWIHGVGAVPSTVHQKIFF
;
A
#
# COMPACT_ATOMS: atom_id res chain seq x y z
N MET A 1 4.87 7.78 -9.83
CA MET A 1 3.81 6.75 -9.76
C MET A 1 2.40 7.33 -9.76
N LEU A 2 2.05 8.31 -8.92
CA LEU A 2 0.68 8.87 -8.81
C LEU A 2 0.01 9.22 -10.15
N LYS A 3 0.75 9.84 -11.09
CA LYS A 3 0.24 10.19 -12.43
C LYS A 3 -0.31 8.98 -13.21
N ARG A 4 0.24 7.77 -13.00
CA ARG A 4 -0.25 6.54 -13.63
C ARG A 4 -1.64 6.12 -13.12
N PHE A 5 -2.04 6.59 -11.95
CA PHE A 5 -3.37 6.41 -11.40
C PHE A 5 -4.29 7.62 -11.69
N GLY A 6 -3.86 8.56 -12.54
CA GLY A 6 -4.58 9.82 -12.77
C GLY A 6 -4.60 10.74 -11.54
N LYS A 7 -3.59 10.63 -10.67
CA LYS A 7 -3.50 11.37 -9.41
C LYS A 7 -2.25 12.23 -9.36
N SER A 8 -2.29 13.25 -8.51
CA SER A 8 -1.23 14.23 -8.26
C SER A 8 -0.98 14.36 -6.76
N MET A 9 0.04 15.15 -6.38
CA MET A 9 0.30 15.47 -4.98
C MET A 9 -0.85 16.24 -4.32
N ALA A 10 -1.60 17.02 -5.10
CA ALA A 10 -2.75 17.79 -4.60
C ALA A 10 -3.94 16.90 -4.22
N ASP A 11 -3.99 15.65 -4.72
CA ASP A 11 -5.02 14.68 -4.37
C ASP A 11 -4.74 13.97 -3.03
N LEU A 12 -3.56 14.17 -2.45
CA LEU A 12 -3.18 13.53 -1.20
C LEU A 12 -3.87 14.22 -0.02
N LYS A 13 -4.47 13.41 0.85
CA LYS A 13 -5.00 13.90 2.12
C LYS A 13 -3.87 13.97 3.16
N PRO A 14 -3.70 15.10 3.87
CA PRO A 14 -2.72 15.18 4.93
C PRO A 14 -3.09 14.17 6.03
N HIS A 15 -2.07 13.56 6.63
CA HIS A 15 -2.28 12.67 7.77
C HIS A 15 -1.09 12.75 8.72
N ASN A 16 -1.38 12.82 10.02
CA ASN A 16 -0.38 12.89 11.08
C ASN A 16 0.01 11.49 11.59
N ILE A 17 0.58 10.66 10.71
CA ILE A 17 1.20 9.39 11.12
C ILE A 17 2.71 9.44 10.91
N LEU A 18 3.42 8.68 11.73
CA LEU A 18 4.85 8.45 11.59
C LEU A 18 5.05 7.02 11.07
N ILE A 19 5.76 6.86 9.96
CA ILE A 19 6.15 5.53 9.45
C ILE A 19 7.58 5.27 9.86
N SER A 20 7.85 4.11 10.46
CA SER A 20 9.21 3.63 10.72
C SER A 20 9.57 2.54 9.71
N ASP A 21 10.72 2.69 9.07
CA ASP A 21 11.27 1.66 8.19
C ASP A 21 12.02 0.57 8.96
N TYR A 22 12.55 -0.42 8.23
CA TYR A 22 13.32 -1.53 8.82
C TYR A 22 14.57 -1.05 9.58
N ALA A 23 15.21 0.02 9.13
CA ALA A 23 16.37 0.61 9.77
C ALA A 23 15.99 1.50 10.96
N ARG A 24 14.72 1.46 11.40
CA ARG A 24 14.14 2.31 12.45
C ARG A 24 14.21 3.80 12.15
N LYS A 25 14.37 4.17 10.88
CA LYS A 25 14.24 5.56 10.48
C LYS A 25 12.77 5.89 10.36
N SER A 26 12.35 6.90 11.10
CA SER A 26 10.99 7.41 11.08
C SER A 26 10.85 8.60 10.13
N SER A 27 9.78 8.66 9.35
CA SER A 27 9.45 9.79 8.49
C SER A 27 7.95 10.04 8.43
N HIS A 28 7.57 11.29 8.18
CA HIS A 28 6.20 11.64 7.83
C HIS A 28 5.93 11.24 6.38
N PRO A 29 4.74 10.68 6.07
CA PRO A 29 4.34 10.44 4.69
C PRO A 29 4.06 11.75 3.95
N GLU A 30 4.06 11.68 2.63
CA GLU A 30 3.56 12.75 1.75
C GLU A 30 2.05 12.92 1.88
N GLY A 31 1.34 11.87 2.27
CA GLY A 31 -0.08 11.89 2.57
C GLY A 31 -0.74 10.54 2.33
N MET A 32 -2.06 10.54 2.27
CA MET A 32 -2.86 9.34 2.01
C MET A 32 -3.70 9.49 0.75
N ILE A 33 -3.95 8.36 0.09
CA ILE A 33 -4.77 8.29 -1.12
C ILE A 33 -5.65 7.05 -1.11
N LEU A 34 -6.88 7.19 -1.63
CA LEU A 34 -7.79 6.06 -1.87
C LEU A 34 -7.61 5.58 -3.30
N LEU A 35 -7.35 4.29 -3.47
CA LEU A 35 -7.23 3.63 -4.78
C LEU A 35 -8.03 2.32 -4.76
N ASP A 36 -8.67 2.02 -5.89
CA ASP A 36 -9.27 0.69 -6.11
C ASP A 36 -8.17 -0.31 -6.44
N VAL A 37 -8.06 -1.35 -5.62
CA VAL A 37 -7.16 -2.48 -5.86
C VAL A 37 -7.98 -3.63 -6.41
N GLN A 38 -7.59 -4.11 -7.58
CA GLN A 38 -8.16 -5.32 -8.17
C GLN A 38 -7.08 -6.39 -8.33
N ILE A 39 -7.26 -7.52 -7.66
CA ILE A 39 -6.40 -8.70 -7.78
C ILE A 39 -7.29 -9.92 -8.02
N ARG A 40 -7.15 -10.53 -9.21
CA ARG A 40 -8.04 -11.62 -9.67
C ARG A 40 -9.51 -11.19 -9.60
N SER A 41 -10.35 -11.94 -8.87
CA SER A 41 -11.77 -11.66 -8.65
C SER A 41 -12.04 -10.66 -7.51
N VAL A 42 -11.02 -10.30 -6.72
CA VAL A 42 -11.18 -9.40 -5.57
C VAL A 42 -11.00 -7.96 -6.02
N LYS A 43 -11.99 -7.10 -5.74
CA LYS A 43 -11.92 -5.64 -5.90
C LYS A 43 -12.19 -4.95 -4.57
N ARG A 44 -11.30 -4.06 -4.13
CA ARG A 44 -11.43 -3.33 -2.85
C ARG A 44 -10.83 -1.94 -2.93
N THR A 45 -11.62 -0.92 -2.56
CA THR A 45 -11.10 0.43 -2.31
C THR A 45 -10.23 0.42 -1.06
N THR A 46 -8.99 0.87 -1.22
CA THR A 46 -7.93 0.73 -0.22
C THR A 46 -7.25 2.07 0.00
N MET A 47 -7.02 2.41 1.27
CA MET A 47 -6.23 3.57 1.66
C MET A 47 -4.74 3.22 1.61
N PHE A 48 -3.98 3.98 0.84
CA PHE A 48 -2.53 3.89 0.77
C PHE A 48 -1.89 5.08 1.44
N ILE A 49 -0.79 4.82 2.12
CA ILE A 49 0.12 5.85 2.60
C ILE A 49 1.19 6.05 1.54
N VAL A 50 1.37 7.30 1.10
CA VAL A 50 2.35 7.68 0.10
C VAL A 50 3.60 8.19 0.80
N THR A 51 4.76 7.59 0.49
CA THR A 51 6.05 7.97 1.06
C THR A 51 7.12 7.98 -0.03
N PRO A 52 8.08 8.91 0.00
CA PRO A 52 9.26 8.82 -0.85
C PRO A 52 10.05 7.58 -0.45
N SER A 53 10.42 6.76 -1.43
CA SER A 53 11.18 5.53 -1.19
C SER A 53 12.11 5.24 -2.37
N LYS A 54 13.28 4.68 -2.07
CA LYS A 54 14.22 4.14 -3.05
C LYS A 54 14.08 2.62 -3.22
N ALA A 55 13.02 2.03 -2.67
CA ALA A 55 12.80 0.60 -2.74
C ALA A 55 12.51 0.12 -4.16
N ASN A 56 12.81 -1.14 -4.44
CA ASN A 56 12.59 -1.80 -5.74
C ASN A 56 11.12 -2.23 -5.95
N PHE A 57 10.17 -1.60 -5.26
CA PHE A 57 8.73 -1.85 -5.39
C PHE A 57 7.96 -0.54 -5.32
N ASN A 58 6.74 -0.52 -5.90
CA ASN A 58 5.90 0.67 -5.94
C ASN A 58 4.77 0.67 -4.91
N VAL A 59 4.35 -0.51 -4.44
CA VAL A 59 3.18 -0.70 -3.57
C VAL A 59 3.47 -1.82 -2.58
N LEU A 60 3.05 -1.64 -1.33
CA LEU A 60 3.05 -2.68 -0.30
C LEU A 60 1.61 -2.94 0.15
N LEU A 61 1.16 -4.18 -0.02
CA LEU A 61 -0.09 -4.66 0.58
C LEU A 61 0.28 -5.42 1.84
N GLY A 62 0.04 -4.77 2.98
CA GLY A 62 0.35 -5.33 4.28
C GLY A 62 -0.64 -6.41 4.72
N ARG A 63 -0.36 -6.94 5.92
CA ARG A 63 -1.19 -7.94 6.60
C ARG A 63 -2.67 -7.54 6.64
N GLU A 64 -2.97 -6.30 7.03
CA GLU A 64 -4.36 -5.83 7.15
C GLU A 64 -5.16 -5.96 5.86
N TRP A 65 -4.53 -5.65 4.73
CA TRP A 65 -5.18 -5.79 3.43
C TRP A 65 -5.37 -7.27 3.06
N ILE A 66 -4.32 -8.09 3.22
CA ILE A 66 -4.34 -9.53 2.89
C ILE A 66 -5.43 -10.26 3.70
N HIS A 67 -5.43 -10.09 5.02
CA HIS A 67 -6.45 -10.67 5.89
C HIS A 67 -7.84 -10.10 5.59
N GLY A 68 -7.91 -8.80 5.30
CA GLY A 68 -9.17 -8.14 5.02
C GLY A 68 -9.87 -8.64 3.76
N VAL A 69 -9.16 -9.25 2.81
CA VAL A 69 -9.74 -9.86 1.60
C VAL A 69 -9.84 -11.39 1.70
N GLY A 70 -9.54 -11.98 2.86
CA GLY A 70 -9.59 -13.42 3.06
C GLY A 70 -8.44 -14.19 2.42
N ALA A 71 -7.40 -13.50 1.96
CA ALA A 71 -6.28 -14.14 1.28
C ALA A 71 -5.34 -14.85 2.27
N VAL A 72 -4.80 -16.00 1.85
CA VAL A 72 -3.93 -16.85 2.68
C VAL A 72 -2.52 -16.93 2.06
N PRO A 73 -1.48 -16.37 2.72
CA PRO A 73 -0.10 -16.56 2.30
C PRO A 73 0.38 -17.97 2.67
N SER A 74 0.90 -18.73 1.71
CA SER A 74 1.48 -20.04 1.92
C SER A 74 2.99 -20.03 1.67
N THR A 75 3.77 -20.28 2.72
CA THR A 75 5.23 -20.41 2.63
C THR A 75 5.63 -21.63 1.81
N VAL A 76 4.88 -22.74 1.93
CA VAL A 76 5.14 -24.01 1.20
C VAL A 76 5.06 -23.80 -0.31
N HIS A 77 4.02 -23.08 -0.78
CA HIS A 77 3.81 -22.85 -2.20
C HIS A 77 4.40 -21.54 -2.71
N GLN A 78 4.95 -20.70 -1.81
CA GLN A 78 5.40 -19.33 -2.08
C GLN A 78 4.36 -18.50 -2.85
N LYS A 79 3.09 -18.63 -2.45
CA LYS A 79 1.94 -18.00 -3.13
C LYS A 79 0.97 -17.40 -2.12
N ILE A 80 0.23 -16.39 -2.59
CA ILE A 80 -0.95 -15.87 -1.91
C ILE A 80 -2.17 -16.49 -2.59
N PHE A 81 -2.97 -17.20 -1.81
CA PHE A 81 -4.26 -17.74 -2.23
C PHE A 81 -5.33 -16.69 -1.94
N PHE A 82 -6.24 -16.50 -2.90
CA PHE A 82 -7.36 -15.56 -2.84
C PHE A 82 -8.65 -16.34 -2.96
#